data_AF-A0A928ZS48-F1
#
_entry.id   AF-A0A928ZS48-F1
#
_cell.length_a   1.000
_cell.length_b   1.000
_cell.length_c   1.000
_cell.angle_alpha   90.00
_cell.angle_beta   90.00
_cell.angle_gamma   90.00
#
_symmetry.space_group_name_H-M   'P 1'
#
loop_
_entity.id
_entity.type
_entity.pdbx_description
1 polymer ?
#
loop_
_entity_poly.entity_id
_entity_poly.type
_entity_poly.pdbx_seq_one_letter_code
_entity_poly.pdbx_strand_id
1 'polypeptide(L)'
;MTEAIPKQVMNVRDTEVGYSAQTTNSLAELIGEIIGSQKASLRLMDELIIAGETATSNNIKARLRVLLSQTNIPGLTEKQTCSLKAAWTLAKELHLPEDGKGKVVDDPSVAAQAFLPISWGSVEKFGVLTLDTKHRILSSAVLSVGTATETIAHPRDIFSRVLRTGGTRFVVAHNHPSGSLDPSKEDIELTRHLLECSKNMDIPMLDHLIVSQGRWSSIRQTTDLWAK
;
A
#
# COMPACT_ATOMS: atom_id res chain seq x y z
N MET A 1 50.14 -5.50 -18.43
CA MET A 1 49.04 -4.57 -18.73
C MET A 1 47.81 -5.41 -19.01
N THR A 2 46.81 -5.26 -18.14
CA THR A 2 45.34 -5.36 -18.36
C THR A 2 44.92 -5.66 -19.81
N GLU A 3 44.01 -6.60 -20.08
CA GLU A 3 42.59 -6.50 -19.70
C GLU A 3 41.81 -7.81 -19.94
N ALA A 4 40.62 -7.86 -19.35
CA ALA A 4 39.82 -9.05 -19.06
C ALA A 4 39.04 -9.65 -20.24
N ILE A 5 38.75 -10.95 -20.11
CA ILE A 5 37.80 -11.73 -20.92
C ILE A 5 36.36 -11.37 -20.51
N PRO A 6 35.46 -10.98 -21.44
CA PRO A 6 34.04 -10.88 -21.13
C PRO A 6 33.41 -12.28 -21.14
N LYS A 7 32.80 -12.67 -20.03
CA LYS A 7 31.95 -13.87 -19.95
C LYS A 7 30.64 -13.64 -20.69
N GLN A 8 30.35 -14.58 -21.57
CA GLN A 8 29.09 -14.77 -22.27
C GLN A 8 27.95 -15.11 -21.29
N VAL A 9 26.88 -14.34 -21.43
CA VAL A 9 25.44 -14.65 -21.31
C VAL A 9 25.03 -16.04 -20.78
N MET A 10 24.11 -16.03 -19.81
CA MET A 10 22.99 -16.98 -19.83
C MET A 10 21.68 -16.24 -19.54
N ASN A 11 20.76 -16.39 -20.48
CA ASN A 11 19.48 -15.69 -20.63
C ASN A 11 18.37 -16.56 -20.01
N VAL A 12 17.41 -15.94 -19.33
CA VAL A 12 16.08 -16.53 -19.16
C VAL A 12 15.05 -15.42 -19.39
N ARG A 13 14.81 -15.14 -20.68
CA ARG A 13 13.48 -14.71 -21.13
C ARG A 13 12.65 -15.98 -21.21
N ASP A 14 11.46 -15.94 -20.61
CA ASP A 14 10.20 -16.23 -21.31
C ASP A 14 9.09 -16.39 -20.27
N THR A 15 8.26 -15.35 -20.12
CA THR A 15 6.84 -15.44 -20.44
C THR A 15 6.21 -14.05 -20.39
N GLU A 16 5.61 -13.71 -21.53
CA GLU A 16 5.17 -12.40 -21.95
C GLU A 16 3.80 -12.02 -21.35
N VAL A 17 3.65 -10.76 -20.92
CA VAL A 17 2.65 -9.86 -21.51
C VAL A 17 3.30 -8.49 -21.62
N GLY A 18 3.40 -7.98 -22.85
CA GLY A 18 4.20 -6.82 -23.20
C GLY A 18 3.70 -5.49 -22.65
N TYR A 19 4.60 -4.75 -22.02
CA TYR A 19 4.87 -3.36 -22.38
C TYR A 19 6.39 -3.19 -22.46
N SER A 20 6.87 -2.87 -23.65
CA SER A 20 8.26 -2.59 -23.96
C SER A 20 8.76 -1.34 -23.22
N ALA A 21 10.06 -1.35 -22.90
CA ALA A 21 10.90 -0.25 -22.38
C ALA A 21 10.87 -0.03 -20.86
N GLN A 22 11.91 -0.56 -20.21
CA GLN A 22 12.44 -0.05 -18.95
C GLN A 22 12.91 1.39 -19.15
N THR A 23 12.03 2.36 -18.94
CA THR A 23 12.43 3.73 -18.55
C THR A 23 12.08 3.87 -17.07
N THR A 24 12.99 3.44 -16.19
CA THR A 24 12.92 3.85 -14.78
C THR A 24 13.42 5.29 -14.70
N ASN A 25 12.63 6.23 -15.22
CA ASN A 25 12.90 7.65 -15.07
C ASN A 25 12.96 7.95 -13.56
N SER A 26 14.00 8.65 -13.13
CA SER A 26 14.08 9.18 -11.76
C SER A 26 12.87 10.05 -11.46
N LEU A 27 12.53 10.23 -10.17
CA LEU A 27 11.39 11.08 -9.79
C LEU A 27 11.51 12.50 -10.38
N ALA A 28 12.74 13.02 -10.46
CA ALA A 28 13.02 14.32 -11.07
C ALA A 28 12.70 14.33 -12.58
N GLU A 29 13.05 13.28 -13.33
CA GLU A 29 12.74 13.18 -14.75
C GLU A 29 11.23 13.03 -14.99
N LEU A 30 10.54 12.19 -14.20
CA LEU A 30 9.08 12.04 -14.30
C LEU A 30 8.36 13.36 -14.03
N ILE A 31 8.74 14.07 -12.98
CA ILE A 31 8.18 15.39 -12.68
C ILE A 31 8.51 16.37 -13.81
N GLY A 32 9.73 16.33 -14.34
CA GLY A 32 10.21 17.17 -15.44
C GLY A 32 9.37 17.00 -16.71
N GLU A 33 9.05 15.77 -17.08
CA GLU A 33 8.14 15.42 -18.18
C GLU A 33 6.73 15.95 -17.92
N ILE A 34 6.16 15.70 -16.73
CA ILE A 34 4.81 16.12 -16.36
C ILE A 34 4.64 17.64 -16.43
N ILE A 35 5.62 18.40 -15.93
CA ILE A 35 5.55 19.86 -15.87
C ILE A 35 6.19 20.53 -17.09
N GLY A 36 6.75 19.76 -18.02
CA GLY A 36 7.46 20.24 -19.21
C GLY A 36 8.72 21.07 -18.90
N SER A 37 9.40 20.82 -17.79
CA SER A 37 10.62 21.57 -17.42
C SER A 37 11.51 20.82 -16.43
N GLN A 38 12.62 20.26 -16.93
CA GLN A 38 13.63 19.61 -16.09
C GLN A 38 14.26 20.56 -15.07
N LYS A 39 14.50 21.82 -15.44
CA LYS A 39 15.06 22.85 -14.54
C LYS A 39 14.10 23.22 -13.41
N ALA A 40 12.79 23.23 -13.65
CA ALA A 40 11.81 23.46 -12.59
C ALA A 40 11.67 22.24 -11.67
N SER A 41 11.76 21.03 -12.24
CA SER A 41 11.73 19.78 -11.48
C SER A 41 12.90 19.67 -10.51
N LEU A 42 14.14 19.96 -10.95
CA LEU A 42 15.31 19.94 -10.06
C LEU A 42 15.15 20.91 -8.88
N ARG A 43 14.63 22.12 -9.11
CA ARG A 43 14.35 23.07 -8.02
C ARG A 43 13.28 22.56 -7.06
N LEU A 44 12.23 21.92 -7.58
CA LEU A 44 11.24 21.28 -6.72
C LEU A 44 11.87 20.14 -5.90
N MET A 45 12.79 19.37 -6.49
CA MET A 45 13.52 18.33 -5.76
C MET A 45 14.40 18.91 -4.66
N ASP A 46 15.03 20.07 -4.88
CA ASP A 46 15.78 20.78 -3.83
C ASP A 46 14.86 21.21 -2.68
N GLU A 47 13.63 21.69 -2.97
CA GLU A 47 12.63 22.00 -1.94
C GLU A 47 12.14 20.76 -1.17
N LEU A 48 12.11 19.60 -1.83
CA LEU A 48 11.73 18.33 -1.22
C LEU A 48 12.86 17.72 -0.37
N ILE A 49 14.11 18.06 -0.66
CA ILE A 49 15.31 17.53 0.00
C ILE A 49 15.91 18.60 0.92
N ILE A 50 15.67 18.47 2.21
CA ILE A 50 16.25 19.38 3.21
C ILE A 50 17.73 19.09 3.39
N ALA A 51 18.56 20.15 3.32
CA ALA A 51 19.99 20.07 3.58
C ALA A 51 20.26 19.55 4.99
N GLY A 52 21.06 18.49 5.10
CA GLY A 52 21.40 17.84 6.37
C GLY A 52 20.51 16.64 6.74
N GLU A 53 19.48 16.34 5.95
CA GLU A 53 18.66 15.14 6.11
C GLU A 53 18.94 14.09 5.03
N THR A 54 18.78 12.81 5.40
CA THR A 54 18.87 11.71 4.44
C THR A 54 17.62 11.70 3.55
N ALA A 55 17.78 11.95 2.26
CA ALA A 55 16.68 11.88 1.29
C ALA A 55 16.21 10.42 1.12
N THR A 56 14.98 10.11 1.53
CA THR A 56 14.37 8.78 1.39
C THR A 56 13.12 8.88 0.52
N SER A 57 12.72 7.78 -0.13
CA SER A 57 11.49 7.80 -0.95
C SER A 57 10.26 8.24 -0.14
N ASN A 58 10.22 7.91 1.15
CA ASN A 58 9.09 8.24 2.04
C ASN A 58 9.04 9.71 2.42
N ASN A 59 10.17 10.33 2.79
CA ASN A 59 10.15 11.74 3.17
C ASN A 59 9.88 12.66 1.97
N ILE A 60 10.41 12.31 0.79
CA ILE A 60 10.12 13.02 -0.47
C ILE A 60 8.63 12.90 -0.81
N LYS A 61 8.05 11.70 -0.76
CA LYS A 61 6.60 11.50 -1.01
C LYS A 61 5.71 12.25 -0.02
N ALA A 62 6.06 12.22 1.26
CA ALA A 62 5.30 12.93 2.30
C ALA A 62 5.32 14.45 2.06
N ARG A 63 6.49 15.02 1.76
CA ARG A 63 6.64 16.45 1.46
C ARG A 63 5.95 16.85 0.16
N LEU A 64 6.08 16.04 -0.88
CA LEU A 64 5.39 16.26 -2.15
C LEU A 64 3.87 16.31 -1.94
N ARG A 65 3.33 15.43 -1.09
CA ARG A 65 1.90 15.44 -0.72
C ARG A 65 1.48 16.76 -0.06
N VAL A 66 2.32 17.30 0.83
CA VAL A 66 2.07 18.59 1.49
C VAL A 66 2.14 19.74 0.49
N LEU A 67 3.14 19.78 -0.39
CA LEU A 67 3.23 20.82 -1.43
C LEU A 67 2.03 20.79 -2.38
N LEU A 68 1.56 19.58 -2.75
CA LEU A 68 0.41 19.42 -3.63
C LEU A 68 -0.92 19.89 -3.02
N SER A 69 -1.02 20.06 -1.69
CA SER A 69 -2.21 20.63 -1.04
C SER A 69 -2.23 22.16 -1.04
N GLN A 70 -1.09 22.80 -1.31
CA GLN A 70 -0.98 24.26 -1.37
C GLN A 70 -1.56 24.78 -2.68
N THR A 71 -2.11 26.00 -2.68
CA THR A 71 -2.61 26.65 -3.90
C THR A 71 -1.50 26.91 -4.91
N ASN A 72 -0.36 27.40 -4.43
CA ASN A 72 0.83 27.68 -5.21
C ASN A 72 2.02 26.85 -4.71
N ILE A 73 2.85 26.33 -5.62
CA ILE A 73 4.06 25.57 -5.28
C ILE A 73 5.27 26.45 -5.62
N PRO A 74 6.15 26.77 -4.63
CA PRO A 74 7.33 27.57 -4.89
C PRO A 74 8.17 27.04 -6.05
N GLY A 75 8.63 27.93 -6.93
CA GLY A 75 9.45 27.57 -8.09
C GLY A 75 8.69 27.01 -9.30
N LEU A 76 7.37 26.79 -9.19
CA LEU A 76 6.51 26.37 -10.30
C LEU A 76 5.56 27.50 -10.75
N THR A 77 5.24 27.52 -12.04
CA THR A 77 4.15 28.36 -12.58
C THR A 77 2.79 27.75 -12.26
N GLU A 78 1.71 28.52 -12.46
CA GLU A 78 0.34 28.02 -12.29
C GLU A 78 0.03 26.84 -13.22
N LYS A 79 0.47 26.90 -14.48
CA LYS A 79 0.32 25.79 -15.45
C LYS A 79 1.05 24.52 -15.00
N GLN A 80 2.27 24.66 -14.47
CA GLN A 80 3.06 23.54 -13.97
C GLN A 80 2.46 22.94 -12.70
N THR A 81 1.99 23.79 -11.79
CA THR A 81 1.28 23.38 -10.56
C THR A 81 0.01 22.62 -10.91
N CYS A 82 -0.78 23.12 -11.87
CA CYS A 82 -1.98 22.45 -12.37
C CYS A 82 -1.64 21.08 -12.98
N SER A 83 -0.62 21.01 -13.84
CA SER A 83 -0.19 19.75 -14.49
C SER A 83 0.27 18.71 -13.47
N LEU A 84 1.06 19.12 -12.48
CA LEU A 84 1.55 18.21 -11.44
C LEU A 84 0.42 17.73 -10.52
N LYS A 85 -0.52 18.61 -10.13
CA LYS A 85 -1.71 18.24 -9.35
C LYS A 85 -2.65 17.34 -10.14
N ALA A 86 -2.83 17.60 -11.44
CA ALA A 86 -3.62 16.76 -12.32
C ALA A 86 -3.00 15.39 -12.47
N ALA A 87 -1.68 15.29 -12.69
CA ALA A 87 -0.97 14.01 -12.76
C ALA A 87 -1.02 13.25 -11.43
N TRP A 88 -0.90 13.93 -10.29
CA TRP A 88 -1.07 13.32 -8.97
C TRP A 88 -2.49 12.81 -8.75
N THR A 89 -3.49 13.61 -9.13
CA THR A 89 -4.91 13.24 -9.02
C THR A 89 -5.19 12.06 -9.94
N LEU A 90 -4.77 12.11 -11.20
CA LEU A 90 -4.84 11.00 -12.14
C LEU A 90 -4.11 9.77 -11.62
N ALA A 91 -2.93 9.92 -11.01
CA ALA A 91 -2.23 8.80 -10.39
C ALA A 91 -3.06 8.20 -9.26
N LYS A 92 -3.73 9.02 -8.42
CA LYS A 92 -4.69 8.54 -7.42
C LYS A 92 -5.95 7.91 -8.02
N GLU A 93 -6.45 8.43 -9.14
CA GLU A 93 -7.64 7.93 -9.83
C GLU A 93 -7.33 6.64 -10.62
N LEU A 94 -6.16 6.52 -11.22
CA LEU A 94 -5.69 5.30 -11.88
C LEU A 94 -5.17 4.27 -10.88
N HIS A 95 -4.68 4.73 -9.73
CA HIS A 95 -4.52 3.92 -8.53
C HIS A 95 -5.78 3.97 -7.67
N LEU A 96 -6.97 4.22 -8.24
CA LEU A 96 -8.18 3.74 -7.62
C LEU A 96 -7.92 2.25 -7.44
N PRO A 97 -7.91 1.73 -6.21
CA PRO A 97 -8.22 0.33 -6.09
C PRO A 97 -9.61 0.26 -6.73
N GLU A 98 -9.74 -0.43 -7.87
CA GLU A 98 -10.94 -1.25 -7.95
C GLU A 98 -11.02 -1.93 -6.60
N ASP A 99 -12.18 -1.89 -5.94
CA ASP A 99 -12.41 -2.47 -4.61
C ASP A 99 -12.18 -4.00 -4.59
N GLY A 100 -11.49 -4.51 -5.61
CA GLY A 100 -11.16 -5.86 -5.94
C GLY A 100 -12.41 -6.63 -6.29
N LYS A 101 -13.58 -5.98 -6.38
CA LYS A 101 -14.86 -6.69 -6.32
C LYS A 101 -14.94 -7.72 -7.45
N GLY A 102 -15.16 -8.98 -7.07
CA GLY A 102 -15.14 -10.11 -8.00
C GLY A 102 -13.76 -10.74 -8.25
N LYS A 103 -12.65 -10.06 -7.92
CA LYS A 103 -11.28 -10.60 -7.98
C LYS A 103 -11.10 -11.69 -6.94
N VAL A 104 -10.55 -12.82 -7.38
CA VAL A 104 -10.24 -13.97 -6.52
C VAL A 104 -9.00 -13.69 -5.68
N VAL A 105 -9.08 -13.98 -4.38
CA VAL A 105 -7.96 -13.92 -3.44
C VAL A 105 -7.43 -15.33 -3.20
N ASP A 106 -6.42 -15.70 -3.98
CA ASP A 106 -5.66 -16.95 -3.89
C ASP A 106 -4.27 -16.76 -3.27
N ASP A 107 -3.78 -15.51 -3.25
CA ASP A 107 -2.49 -15.14 -2.67
C ASP A 107 -2.62 -13.90 -1.75
N PRO A 108 -1.87 -13.81 -0.63
CA PRO A 108 -1.91 -12.65 0.27
C PRO A 108 -1.56 -11.32 -0.40
N SER A 109 -0.76 -11.31 -1.48
CA SER A 109 -0.47 -10.08 -2.24
C SER A 109 -1.72 -9.51 -2.91
N VAL A 110 -2.67 -10.35 -3.31
CA VAL A 110 -3.95 -9.93 -3.89
C VAL A 110 -4.81 -9.25 -2.83
N ALA A 111 -4.87 -9.81 -1.62
CA ALA A 111 -5.54 -9.17 -0.50
C ALA A 111 -4.83 -7.86 -0.09
N ALA A 112 -3.50 -7.84 -0.06
CA ALA A 112 -2.72 -6.64 0.28
C ALA A 112 -2.99 -5.47 -0.68
N GLN A 113 -3.19 -5.74 -1.97
CA GLN A 113 -3.57 -4.73 -2.95
C GLN A 113 -4.87 -4.01 -2.57
N ALA A 114 -5.85 -4.73 -2.01
CA ALA A 114 -7.11 -4.15 -1.56
C ALA A 114 -6.96 -3.22 -0.34
N PHE A 115 -5.81 -3.27 0.34
CA PHE A 115 -5.45 -2.44 1.50
C PHE A 115 -4.42 -1.34 1.17
N LEU A 116 -4.01 -1.18 -0.10
CA LEU A 116 -3.12 -0.09 -0.51
C LEU A 116 -3.55 1.31 -0.03
N PRO A 117 -4.86 1.67 -0.01
CA PRO A 117 -5.31 2.98 0.47
C PRO A 117 -4.91 3.31 1.91
N ILE A 118 -4.80 2.30 2.79
CA ILE A 118 -4.41 2.51 4.20
C ILE A 118 -2.91 2.45 4.41
N SER A 119 -2.16 1.79 3.51
CA SER A 119 -0.71 1.57 3.66
C SER A 119 0.15 2.85 3.73
N TRP A 120 -0.36 3.97 3.23
CA TRP A 120 0.30 5.29 3.25
C TRP A 120 -0.25 6.23 4.32
N GLY A 121 -1.08 5.73 5.23
CA GLY A 121 -1.66 6.51 6.33
C GLY A 121 -0.61 6.94 7.35
N SER A 122 -0.66 8.20 7.76
CA SER A 122 0.14 8.74 8.88
C SER A 122 -0.42 8.40 10.26
N VAL A 123 -1.57 7.72 10.29
CA VAL A 123 -2.24 7.19 11.48
C VAL A 123 -2.55 5.72 11.24
N GLU A 124 -2.59 4.93 12.30
CA GLU A 124 -3.03 3.54 12.21
C GLU A 124 -4.50 3.47 11.85
N LYS A 125 -4.80 2.55 10.93
CA LYS A 125 -6.12 2.23 10.44
C LYS A 125 -6.25 0.72 10.35
N PHE A 126 -7.41 0.22 10.73
CA PHE A 126 -7.75 -1.18 10.57
C PHE A 126 -8.79 -1.35 9.48
N GLY A 127 -8.58 -2.32 8.60
CA GLY A 127 -9.46 -2.64 7.49
C GLY A 127 -9.90 -4.10 7.51
N VAL A 128 -11.05 -4.35 6.88
CA VAL A 128 -11.58 -5.68 6.61
C VAL A 128 -11.87 -5.83 5.12
N LEU A 129 -11.51 -6.99 4.58
CA LEU A 129 -11.82 -7.45 3.24
C LEU A 129 -12.75 -8.65 3.34
N THR A 130 -13.97 -8.52 2.83
CA THR A 130 -15.00 -9.55 2.90
C THR A 130 -15.04 -10.34 1.58
N LEU A 131 -15.14 -11.67 1.66
CA LEU A 131 -15.00 -12.56 0.51
C LEU A 131 -16.17 -13.55 0.40
N ASP A 132 -16.51 -13.93 -0.82
CA ASP A 132 -17.50 -14.99 -1.11
C ASP A 132 -16.92 -16.41 -0.97
N THR A 133 -17.76 -17.41 -1.26
CA THR A 133 -17.41 -18.85 -1.19
C THR A 133 -16.34 -19.27 -2.21
N LYS A 134 -16.04 -18.45 -3.21
CA LYS A 134 -14.98 -18.63 -4.21
C LYS A 134 -13.79 -17.69 -4.00
N HIS A 135 -13.67 -17.12 -2.80
CA HIS A 135 -12.59 -16.20 -2.41
C HIS A 135 -12.63 -14.87 -3.19
N ARG A 136 -13.77 -14.53 -3.81
CA ARG A 136 -13.90 -13.27 -4.54
C ARG A 136 -14.22 -12.15 -3.58
N ILE A 137 -13.60 -11.00 -3.80
CA ILE A 137 -13.85 -9.84 -2.96
C ILE A 137 -15.28 -9.35 -3.17
N LEU A 138 -15.99 -9.13 -2.06
CA LEU A 138 -17.31 -8.54 -2.02
C LEU A 138 -17.25 -7.07 -1.62
N SER A 139 -16.37 -6.75 -0.67
CA SER A 139 -16.16 -5.39 -0.18
C SER A 139 -14.88 -5.27 0.65
N SER A 140 -14.21 -4.12 0.52
CA SER A 140 -13.20 -3.59 1.44
C SER A 140 -13.78 -2.45 2.27
N ALA A 141 -13.43 -2.34 3.55
CA ALA A 141 -13.82 -1.22 4.41
C ALA A 141 -12.79 -0.95 5.51
N VAL A 142 -12.59 0.32 5.85
CA VAL A 142 -11.86 0.75 7.05
C VAL A 142 -12.83 0.78 8.22
N LEU A 143 -12.49 0.08 9.30
CA LEU A 143 -13.32 -0.03 10.51
C LEU A 143 -12.90 0.96 11.60
N SER A 144 -11.61 1.31 11.66
CA SER A 144 -11.09 2.22 12.66
C SER A 144 -9.98 3.11 12.10
N VAL A 145 -9.80 4.26 12.75
CA VAL A 145 -8.74 5.23 12.49
C VAL A 145 -8.36 5.81 13.85
N GLY A 146 -7.17 5.52 14.39
CA GLY A 146 -6.84 6.05 15.73
C GLY A 146 -5.68 5.41 16.48
N THR A 147 -5.24 6.12 17.53
CA THR A 147 -4.03 5.90 18.34
C THR A 147 -4.20 4.81 19.38
N ALA A 148 -3.30 3.82 19.38
CA ALA A 148 -2.70 3.00 20.46
C ALA A 148 -3.43 2.63 21.78
N THR A 149 -4.54 3.25 22.16
CA THR A 149 -5.15 3.18 23.50
C THR A 149 -6.57 2.62 23.53
N GLU A 150 -7.26 2.51 22.40
CA GLU A 150 -8.52 1.75 22.29
C GLU A 150 -8.38 0.66 21.23
N THR A 151 -9.00 -0.48 21.50
CA THR A 151 -8.93 -1.69 20.67
C THR A 151 -9.13 -1.34 19.20
N ILE A 152 -8.04 -1.39 18.43
CA ILE A 152 -7.96 -0.93 17.04
C ILE A 152 -9.00 -1.63 16.15
N ALA A 153 -9.54 -2.79 16.52
CA ALA A 153 -10.77 -3.29 15.93
C ALA A 153 -11.49 -4.27 16.87
N HIS A 154 -12.79 -4.03 17.11
CA HIS A 154 -13.61 -4.94 17.89
C HIS A 154 -14.18 -6.06 16.99
N PRO A 155 -14.16 -7.35 17.42
CA PRO A 155 -14.70 -8.45 16.63
C PRO A 155 -16.11 -8.19 16.09
N ARG A 156 -17.01 -7.63 16.92
CA ARG A 156 -18.39 -7.24 16.51
C ARG A 156 -18.43 -6.44 15.21
N ASP A 157 -17.52 -5.50 15.01
CA ASP A 157 -17.57 -4.57 13.86
C ASP A 157 -17.08 -5.27 12.60
N ILE A 158 -16.08 -6.13 12.74
CA ILE A 158 -15.57 -7.01 11.68
C ILE A 158 -16.68 -7.96 11.23
N PHE A 159 -17.26 -8.74 12.15
CA PHE A 159 -18.31 -9.70 11.80
C PHE A 159 -19.58 -9.02 11.29
N SER A 160 -19.97 -7.87 11.86
CA SER A 160 -21.09 -7.07 11.35
C SER A 160 -20.85 -6.67 9.89
N ARG A 161 -19.63 -6.25 9.53
CA ARG A 161 -19.30 -5.93 8.15
C ARG A 161 -19.37 -7.17 7.24
N VAL A 162 -18.78 -8.29 7.66
CA VAL A 162 -18.78 -9.55 6.90
C VAL A 162 -20.20 -10.04 6.63
N LEU A 163 -21.05 -10.06 7.67
CA LEU A 163 -22.43 -10.50 7.54
C LEU A 163 -23.25 -9.57 6.64
N ARG A 164 -23.11 -8.25 6.79
CA ARG A 164 -23.85 -7.26 5.98
C ARG A 164 -23.49 -7.29 4.50
N THR A 165 -22.28 -7.72 4.15
CA THR A 165 -21.85 -7.84 2.75
C THR A 165 -22.09 -9.23 2.16
N GLY A 166 -22.64 -10.17 2.95
CA GLY A 166 -22.82 -11.56 2.54
C GLY A 166 -21.51 -12.34 2.43
N GLY A 167 -20.47 -11.89 3.13
CA GLY A 167 -19.17 -12.55 3.17
C GLY A 167 -19.23 -13.87 3.94
N THR A 168 -18.58 -14.88 3.38
CA THR A 168 -18.43 -16.21 3.99
C THR A 168 -17.07 -16.42 4.62
N ARG A 169 -16.16 -15.46 4.44
CA ARG A 169 -14.81 -15.42 5.01
C ARG A 169 -14.23 -14.02 4.82
N PHE A 170 -13.12 -13.74 5.50
CA PHE A 170 -12.54 -12.41 5.46
C PHE A 170 -11.02 -12.41 5.66
N VAL A 171 -10.40 -11.31 5.25
CA VAL A 171 -9.02 -10.94 5.59
C VAL A 171 -9.09 -9.62 6.34
N VAL A 172 -8.24 -9.43 7.35
CA VAL A 172 -8.07 -8.13 8.00
C VAL A 172 -6.69 -7.56 7.70
N ALA A 173 -6.55 -6.24 7.81
CA ALA A 173 -5.26 -5.60 7.73
C ALA A 173 -5.19 -4.35 8.59
N HIS A 174 -3.98 -3.99 9.02
CA HIS A 174 -3.71 -2.68 9.58
C HIS A 174 -2.42 -2.10 8.99
N ASN A 175 -2.30 -0.77 9.03
CA ASN A 175 -1.06 -0.11 8.63
C ASN A 175 -0.20 0.26 9.82
N HIS A 176 1.12 0.10 9.68
CA HIS A 176 2.12 0.68 10.59
C HIS A 176 2.67 1.97 9.98
N PRO A 177 2.37 3.16 10.53
CA PRO A 177 2.95 4.43 10.08
C PRO A 177 4.49 4.46 10.17
N SER A 178 5.05 3.67 11.09
CA SER A 178 6.50 3.53 11.31
C SER A 178 7.25 2.94 10.12
N GLY A 179 6.58 2.20 9.23
CA GLY A 179 7.23 1.47 8.15
C GLY A 179 7.64 0.03 8.50
N SER A 180 7.47 -0.39 9.76
CA SER A 180 7.67 -1.79 10.16
C SER A 180 6.65 -2.70 9.50
N LEU A 181 7.04 -3.95 9.27
CA LEU A 181 6.14 -5.03 8.85
C LEU A 181 6.12 -6.18 9.87
N ASP A 182 6.84 -6.00 10.99
CA ASP A 182 6.88 -6.98 12.08
C ASP A 182 5.65 -6.80 12.97
N PRO A 183 4.91 -7.88 13.30
CA PRO A 183 3.77 -7.78 14.20
C PRO A 183 4.20 -7.40 15.61
N SER A 184 3.48 -6.46 16.21
CA SER A 184 3.59 -6.17 17.64
C SER A 184 2.95 -7.30 18.48
N LYS A 185 3.15 -7.28 19.80
CA LYS A 185 2.50 -8.24 20.70
C LYS A 185 0.99 -8.08 20.68
N GLU A 186 0.54 -6.84 20.58
CA GLU A 186 -0.85 -6.43 20.50
C GLU A 186 -1.50 -6.94 19.21
N ASP A 187 -0.77 -6.90 18.08
CA ASP A 187 -1.23 -7.47 16.80
C ASP A 187 -1.44 -8.99 16.91
N ILE A 188 -0.49 -9.69 17.53
CA ILE A 188 -0.58 -11.15 17.75
C ILE A 188 -1.77 -11.51 18.64
N GLU A 189 -1.99 -10.76 19.71
CA GLU A 189 -3.11 -11.02 20.62
C GLU A 189 -4.46 -10.71 19.98
N LEU A 190 -4.56 -9.61 19.24
CA LEU A 190 -5.75 -9.30 18.44
C LEU A 190 -6.02 -10.42 17.42
N THR A 191 -4.97 -10.88 16.72
CA THR A 191 -5.09 -11.96 15.73
C THR A 191 -5.61 -13.24 16.36
N ARG A 192 -5.10 -13.63 17.54
CA ARG A 192 -5.54 -14.81 18.28
C ARG A 192 -7.02 -14.72 18.66
N HIS A 193 -7.43 -13.59 19.24
CA HIS A 193 -8.83 -13.35 19.61
C HIS A 193 -9.74 -13.41 18.37
N LEU A 194 -9.35 -12.77 17.26
CA LEU A 194 -10.13 -12.82 16.02
C LEU A 194 -10.24 -14.24 15.45
N LEU A 195 -9.18 -15.04 15.52
CA LEU A 195 -9.22 -16.45 15.11
C LEU A 195 -10.24 -17.25 15.93
N GLU A 196 -10.23 -17.09 17.26
CA GLU A 196 -11.19 -17.75 18.14
C GLU A 196 -12.64 -17.34 17.83
N CYS A 197 -12.89 -16.04 17.66
CA CYS A 197 -14.21 -15.56 17.24
C CYS A 197 -14.61 -16.11 15.87
N SER A 198 -13.68 -16.16 14.91
CA SER A 198 -13.94 -16.63 13.54
C SER A 198 -14.36 -18.10 13.52
N LYS A 199 -13.75 -18.91 14.39
CA LYS A 199 -14.10 -20.31 14.60
C LYS A 199 -15.49 -20.46 15.22
N ASN A 200 -15.81 -19.66 16.23
CA ASN A 200 -17.13 -19.70 16.88
C ASN A 200 -18.28 -19.25 15.96
N MET A 201 -17.99 -18.35 15.03
CA MET A 201 -18.98 -17.83 14.08
C MET A 201 -19.11 -18.67 12.79
N ASP A 202 -18.26 -19.68 12.61
CA ASP A 202 -18.11 -20.45 11.36
C ASP A 202 -17.87 -19.56 10.12
N ILE A 203 -17.09 -18.48 10.32
CA ILE A 203 -16.71 -17.54 9.27
C ILE A 203 -15.19 -17.39 9.35
N PRO A 204 -14.41 -18.13 8.54
CA PRO A 204 -12.96 -18.19 8.72
C PRO A 204 -12.28 -16.87 8.36
N MET A 205 -11.33 -16.48 9.22
CA MET A 205 -10.34 -15.45 8.91
C MET A 205 -9.17 -16.07 8.13
N LEU A 206 -8.98 -15.63 6.89
CA LEU A 206 -7.97 -16.21 6.00
C LEU A 206 -6.57 -15.68 6.26
N ASP A 207 -6.44 -14.43 6.70
CA ASP A 207 -5.16 -13.79 7.01
C ASP A 207 -5.36 -12.51 7.84
N HIS A 208 -4.27 -12.05 8.45
CA HIS A 208 -4.10 -10.71 9.00
C HIS A 208 -2.83 -10.09 8.39
N LEU A 209 -3.01 -9.04 7.61
CA LEU A 209 -1.93 -8.36 6.90
C LEU A 209 -1.46 -7.10 7.61
N ILE A 210 -0.15 -6.90 7.66
CA ILE A 210 0.46 -5.63 8.03
C ILE A 210 0.86 -4.93 6.73
N VAL A 211 0.37 -3.73 6.48
CA VAL A 211 0.65 -2.97 5.25
C VAL A 211 1.35 -1.66 5.55
N SER A 212 2.44 -1.36 4.85
CA SER A 212 3.11 -0.07 5.02
C SER A 212 3.86 0.35 3.76
N GLN A 213 3.59 1.57 3.29
CA GLN A 213 4.29 2.22 2.18
C GLN A 213 4.32 1.35 0.91
N GLY A 214 3.21 0.68 0.59
CA GLY A 214 3.10 -0.25 -0.55
C GLY A 214 3.76 -1.62 -0.35
N ARG A 215 4.36 -1.90 0.80
CA ARG A 215 4.85 -3.23 1.20
C ARG A 215 3.85 -3.88 2.17
N TRP A 216 3.97 -5.19 2.35
CA TRP A 216 3.09 -5.94 3.23
C TRP A 216 3.78 -7.17 3.83
N SER A 217 3.24 -7.66 4.94
CA SER A 217 3.59 -8.94 5.57
C SER A 217 2.32 -9.67 5.99
N SER A 218 2.34 -11.00 5.93
CA SER A 218 1.24 -11.87 6.36
C SER A 218 1.57 -12.45 7.72
N ILE A 219 0.74 -12.16 8.73
CA ILE A 219 0.89 -12.78 10.06
C ILE A 219 0.66 -14.28 9.95
N ARG A 220 -0.25 -14.74 9.07
CA ARG A 220 -0.46 -16.17 8.86
C ARG A 220 0.77 -16.90 8.35
N GLN A 221 1.55 -16.29 7.45
CA GLN A 221 2.76 -16.90 6.88
C GLN A 221 3.98 -16.77 7.80
N THR A 222 4.01 -15.75 8.67
CA THR A 222 5.17 -15.44 9.52
C THR A 222 5.05 -15.97 10.94
N THR A 223 3.91 -16.54 11.31
CA THR A 223 3.64 -17.07 12.67
C THR A 223 2.99 -18.45 12.62
N ASP A 224 2.90 -19.12 13.77
CA ASP A 224 2.28 -20.44 13.93
C ASP A 224 0.80 -20.37 14.39
N LEU A 225 0.19 -19.18 14.40
CA LEU A 225 -1.15 -18.97 14.97
C LEU A 225 -2.26 -19.79 14.31
N TRP A 226 -2.11 -20.15 13.02
CA TRP A 226 -3.08 -20.96 12.27
C TRP A 226 -2.86 -22.48 12.40
N ALA A 227 -1.82 -22.93 13.09
CA ALA A 227 -1.45 -24.35 13.19
C ALA A 227 -2.23 -25.13 14.28
N LYS A 228 -3.34 -24.59 14.79
CA LYS A 228 -4.10 -25.15 15.93
C LYS A 228 -5.54 -25.51 15.60
#